data_AF-N0B7W2-F1
#
_entry.id   AF-N0B7W2-F1
#
_cell.length_a   1.000
_cell.length_b   1.000
_cell.length_c   1.000
_cell.angle_alpha   90.00
_cell.angle_beta   90.00
_cell.angle_gamma   90.00
#
_symmetry.space_group_name_H-M   'P 1'
#
loop_
_entity.id
_entity.type
_entity.pdbx_description
1 polymer ?
#
loop_
_entity_poly.entity_id
_entity_poly.type
_entity_poly.pdbx_seq_one_letter_code
_entity_poly.pdbx_strand_id
1 'polypeptide(L)'
;MRAVKLFALFFALGLAGLVPVGLGLSSVTLRFAEPLRAEPQTQANAGQPVPTQPPPDPKSASASGGDHRLPDFIPGNHTLTLSSENSPDGDGAASEPDGEPNSTSKDGKSAAHASTARAVTITTEPISGTGASETSSLKSDAEAPKWPDFVGAKNLFGAVKKPAPLAARAIGYYARGCLSGAVALPIDGPAWQEMRLSRNRNWGHPQLISLIERFAKDAQKLDGWPGLLVGDIAQPRGGPMITGHASHQVGLDADIWLTPMPKRRLTRKEREDLEATSMLDKTGVAVDPKVFTDKQVALIKRAASYPEVERIFVHPAIKKALCKAAGTDRHWLGKVRPYYGHYYHFHVRIKCPAGFGGCKAQTPPTGDDGCGKEVDQWLAKVIPAKPSPPVAKPPSISVRPPRPPIMLADLPPECRALLAAEPDPVPVPKEALMTKVAVRQALTKAAAARGAFAKAAGLAIVPASAATAAAHPALRSHIKKTTTAEKK
;
A
#
# COMPACT_ATOMS: atom_id res chain seq x y z
N MET A 1 -51.55 -22.79 18.07
CA MET A 1 -53.04 -22.76 18.05
C MET A 1 -53.54 -23.80 17.05
N ARG A 2 -54.87 -24.01 16.96
CA ARG A 2 -55.56 -25.13 16.29
C ARG A 2 -55.12 -25.42 14.84
N ALA A 3 -55.28 -26.70 14.46
CA ALA A 3 -54.97 -27.26 13.14
C ALA A 3 -56.09 -27.06 12.10
N VAL A 4 -55.75 -27.15 10.82
CA VAL A 4 -56.66 -27.49 9.69
C VAL A 4 -55.91 -28.38 8.68
N LYS A 5 -56.52 -29.52 8.32
CA LYS A 5 -56.17 -30.39 7.17
C LYS A 5 -56.85 -29.79 5.90
N LEU A 6 -56.59 -30.10 4.63
CA LEU A 6 -56.21 -31.34 3.91
C LEU A 6 -56.09 -30.92 2.42
N PHE A 7 -55.37 -31.64 1.56
CA PHE A 7 -55.86 -32.10 0.22
C PHE A 7 -54.77 -32.90 -0.51
N ALA A 8 -55.15 -33.97 -1.22
CA ALA A 8 -54.25 -34.85 -1.96
C ALA A 8 -54.97 -35.59 -3.10
N LEU A 9 -54.17 -36.21 -3.99
CA LEU A 9 -54.50 -37.08 -5.13
C LEU A 9 -55.12 -36.45 -6.38
N PHE A 10 -54.42 -36.59 -7.51
CA PHE A 10 -54.63 -37.57 -8.62
C PHE A 10 -53.42 -37.38 -9.59
N PHE A 11 -52.96 -38.30 -10.45
CA PHE A 11 -53.44 -39.58 -11.00
C PHE A 11 -52.21 -40.48 -11.31
N ALA A 12 -52.38 -41.79 -11.53
CA ALA A 12 -51.29 -42.70 -11.96
C ALA A 12 -51.79 -43.73 -13.00
N LEU A 13 -50.95 -44.09 -13.98
CA LEU A 13 -50.95 -45.31 -14.84
C LEU A 13 -49.71 -45.21 -15.80
N GLY A 14 -49.00 -46.25 -16.22
CA GLY A 14 -49.13 -47.69 -15.95
C GLY A 14 -47.91 -48.53 -16.41
N LEU A 15 -47.99 -49.85 -16.15
CA LEU A 15 -47.09 -50.97 -16.52
C LEU A 15 -47.18 -51.33 -18.04
N ALA A 16 -46.51 -52.33 -18.66
CA ALA A 16 -45.22 -53.07 -18.54
C ALA A 16 -45.14 -54.12 -19.70
N GLY A 17 -43.97 -54.74 -19.99
CA GLY A 17 -43.81 -55.95 -20.85
C GLY A 17 -42.48 -56.03 -21.63
N LEU A 18 -41.55 -56.96 -21.33
CA LEU A 18 -41.40 -58.38 -21.78
C LEU A 18 -40.80 -58.53 -23.22
N VAL A 19 -39.48 -58.73 -23.47
CA VAL A 19 -38.60 -59.95 -23.31
C VAL A 19 -39.06 -61.14 -24.19
N PRO A 20 -38.23 -61.97 -24.91
CA PRO A 20 -36.77 -62.29 -24.78
C PRO A 20 -35.90 -62.46 -26.08
N VAL A 21 -34.66 -63.01 -25.89
CA VAL A 21 -33.74 -63.74 -26.82
C VAL A 21 -32.73 -62.89 -27.63
N GLY A 22 -31.42 -63.18 -27.70
CA GLY A 22 -30.56 -64.15 -26.99
C GLY A 22 -29.27 -64.53 -27.76
N LEU A 23 -28.15 -64.75 -27.05
CA LEU A 23 -26.79 -65.21 -27.52
C LEU A 23 -25.99 -64.19 -28.39
N GLY A 24 -24.66 -64.03 -28.26
CA GLY A 24 -23.69 -64.55 -27.27
C GLY A 24 -22.22 -64.23 -27.61
N LEU A 25 -21.32 -64.52 -26.65
CA LEU A 25 -19.85 -64.73 -26.76
C LEU A 25 -18.82 -63.56 -26.85
N SER A 26 -17.94 -63.59 -25.84
CA SER A 26 -16.47 -63.45 -25.88
C SER A 26 -15.78 -62.12 -25.57
N SER A 27 -14.81 -62.24 -24.64
CA SER A 27 -14.01 -61.17 -24.02
C SER A 27 -12.79 -60.77 -24.85
N VAL A 28 -12.44 -59.49 -24.84
CA VAL A 28 -11.06 -59.01 -25.11
C VAL A 28 -10.69 -57.91 -24.11
N THR A 29 -9.52 -58.05 -23.48
CA THR A 29 -8.90 -57.07 -22.59
C THR A 29 -8.37 -55.84 -23.34
N LEU A 30 -8.47 -54.65 -22.75
CA LEU A 30 -7.78 -53.45 -23.22
C LEU A 30 -6.77 -52.95 -22.16
N ARG A 31 -5.54 -52.70 -22.59
CA ARG A 31 -4.46 -52.07 -21.80
C ARG A 31 -4.16 -50.65 -22.32
N PHE A 32 -3.57 -49.86 -21.43
CA PHE A 32 -3.03 -48.51 -21.57
C PHE A 32 -2.40 -48.11 -22.92
N ALA A 33 -2.56 -46.83 -23.27
CA ALA A 33 -1.57 -46.04 -24.00
C ALA A 33 -1.63 -44.56 -23.59
N GLU A 34 -0.49 -43.93 -23.31
CA GLU A 34 -0.31 -42.47 -23.21
C GLU A 34 -0.26 -41.81 -24.60
N PRO A 35 -0.38 -40.47 -24.66
CA PRO A 35 0.31 -39.71 -25.69
C PRO A 35 1.26 -38.64 -25.14
N LEU A 36 2.34 -38.43 -25.90
CA LEU A 36 3.52 -37.64 -25.55
C LEU A 36 3.42 -36.14 -25.89
N ARG A 37 4.38 -35.41 -25.31
CA ARG A 37 4.71 -33.99 -25.50
C ARG A 37 5.36 -33.73 -26.88
N ALA A 38 5.13 -32.56 -27.47
CA ALA A 38 5.86 -32.09 -28.65
C ALA A 38 6.22 -30.59 -28.55
N GLU A 39 7.46 -30.25 -28.96
CA GLU A 39 7.95 -28.89 -29.15
C GLU A 39 7.91 -28.51 -30.65
N PRO A 40 7.91 -27.22 -31.02
CA PRO A 40 8.17 -26.79 -32.39
C PRO A 40 9.61 -26.27 -32.56
N GLN A 41 10.36 -26.84 -33.51
CA GLN A 41 11.60 -26.26 -34.01
C GLN A 41 11.38 -25.34 -35.22
N THR A 42 12.30 -24.41 -35.38
CA THR A 42 12.46 -23.49 -36.52
C THR A 42 12.85 -24.20 -37.82
N GLN A 43 12.28 -23.76 -38.94
CA GLN A 43 12.96 -23.82 -40.24
C GLN A 43 12.84 -22.48 -40.98
N ALA A 44 13.93 -22.09 -41.64
CA ALA A 44 14.00 -20.94 -42.52
C ALA A 44 13.74 -21.39 -43.96
N ASN A 45 13.21 -20.50 -44.80
CA ASN A 45 13.25 -20.68 -46.25
C ASN A 45 13.38 -19.31 -46.93
N ALA A 46 14.13 -19.24 -48.02
CA ALA A 46 14.48 -18.01 -48.73
C ALA A 46 14.03 -18.07 -50.20
N GLY A 47 13.44 -16.98 -50.70
CA GLY A 47 12.97 -16.84 -52.08
C GLY A 47 12.22 -15.53 -52.30
N GLN A 48 12.73 -14.69 -53.20
CA GLN A 48 12.30 -13.30 -53.49
C GLN A 48 11.25 -13.25 -54.64
N PRO A 49 10.91 -12.09 -55.25
CA PRO A 49 10.23 -10.91 -54.69
C PRO A 49 9.01 -10.45 -55.55
N VAL A 50 8.07 -9.68 -54.98
CA VAL A 50 6.97 -9.01 -55.72
C VAL A 50 6.80 -7.58 -55.14
N PRO A 51 6.51 -6.53 -55.96
CA PRO A 51 7.10 -5.21 -55.72
C PRO A 51 6.31 -4.25 -54.82
N THR A 52 7.05 -3.28 -54.28
CA THR A 52 6.60 -2.14 -53.49
C THR A 52 5.85 -1.09 -54.30
N GLN A 53 4.72 -0.59 -53.80
CA GLN A 53 4.19 0.73 -54.18
C GLN A 53 4.77 1.82 -53.25
N PRO A 54 5.21 2.98 -53.76
CA PRO A 54 5.71 4.08 -52.94
C PRO A 54 4.54 4.90 -52.34
N PRO A 55 4.71 5.46 -51.12
CA PRO A 55 3.77 6.43 -50.58
C PRO A 55 3.93 7.80 -51.28
N PRO A 56 2.83 8.55 -51.52
CA PRO A 56 2.90 9.92 -52.01
C PRO A 56 3.13 10.92 -50.87
N ASP A 57 3.97 11.93 -51.13
CA ASP A 57 4.25 13.09 -50.28
C ASP A 57 4.76 14.23 -51.19
N PRO A 58 4.76 15.52 -50.76
CA PRO A 58 3.76 16.22 -49.96
C PRO A 58 3.39 17.60 -50.56
N LYS A 59 2.34 18.30 -50.06
CA LYS A 59 2.33 19.79 -50.02
C LYS A 59 1.23 20.45 -49.15
N SER A 60 1.71 21.32 -48.25
CA SER A 60 1.13 22.58 -47.74
C SER A 60 -0.31 22.64 -47.16
N ALA A 61 -0.38 22.72 -45.82
CA ALA A 61 -1.15 23.71 -45.07
C ALA A 61 -0.42 23.92 -43.72
N SER A 62 0.25 25.06 -43.51
CA SER A 62 -0.30 26.31 -42.95
C SER A 62 -0.74 26.19 -41.49
N ALA A 63 -0.11 27.00 -40.62
CA ALA A 63 -0.36 27.00 -39.19
C ALA A 63 -1.56 27.87 -38.80
N SER A 64 -2.33 27.44 -37.81
CA SER A 64 -3.09 28.32 -36.92
C SER A 64 -3.13 27.71 -35.50
N GLY A 65 -3.09 28.57 -34.48
CA GLY A 65 -3.13 28.14 -33.09
C GLY A 65 -4.53 27.67 -32.70
N GLY A 66 -4.62 26.55 -31.98
CA GLY A 66 -5.86 25.99 -31.48
C GLY A 66 -5.80 25.70 -29.98
N ASP A 67 -6.73 26.28 -29.24
CA ASP A 67 -6.92 26.06 -27.80
C ASP A 67 -7.08 24.56 -27.50
N HIS A 68 -6.25 24.02 -26.61
CA HIS A 68 -6.26 22.58 -26.28
C HIS A 68 -7.39 22.26 -25.30
N ARG A 69 -8.63 22.30 -25.79
CA ARG A 69 -9.80 21.84 -25.05
C ARG A 69 -9.79 20.30 -24.99
N LEU A 70 -9.73 19.76 -23.77
CA LEU A 70 -9.89 18.31 -23.53
C LEU A 70 -11.18 17.79 -24.17
N PRO A 71 -11.19 16.57 -24.75
CA PRO A 71 -12.40 16.02 -25.38
C PRO A 71 -13.53 15.83 -24.37
N ASP A 72 -14.76 16.16 -24.78
CA ASP A 72 -15.93 16.09 -23.92
C ASP A 72 -16.22 14.64 -23.48
N PHE A 73 -16.49 14.49 -22.18
CA PHE A 73 -16.80 13.20 -21.56
C PHE A 73 -18.26 12.83 -21.82
N ILE A 74 -18.50 11.70 -22.51
CA ILE A 74 -19.83 11.11 -22.68
C ILE A 74 -20.14 10.22 -21.47
N PRO A 75 -21.12 10.56 -20.61
CA PRO A 75 -21.58 9.67 -19.55
C PRO A 75 -22.42 8.53 -20.13
N GLY A 76 -22.23 7.30 -19.64
CA GLY A 76 -23.17 6.21 -19.94
C GLY A 76 -24.47 6.40 -19.15
N ASN A 77 -25.60 6.53 -19.85
CA ASN A 77 -26.90 6.64 -19.22
C ASN A 77 -27.30 5.33 -18.52
N HIS A 78 -27.38 5.37 -17.18
CA HIS A 78 -28.17 4.41 -16.40
C HIS A 78 -29.10 5.16 -15.46
N THR A 79 -30.39 5.07 -15.76
CA THR A 79 -31.48 5.74 -15.06
C THR A 79 -31.60 5.21 -13.63
N LEU A 80 -31.50 6.09 -12.64
CA LEU A 80 -31.91 5.81 -11.26
C LEU A 80 -33.16 6.64 -10.95
N THR A 81 -34.25 5.96 -10.62
CA THR A 81 -35.50 6.57 -10.18
C THR A 81 -35.33 7.18 -8.79
N LEU A 82 -35.59 8.47 -8.67
CA LEU A 82 -35.76 9.15 -7.38
C LEU A 82 -37.16 8.89 -6.83
N SER A 83 -37.24 8.71 -5.52
CA SER A 83 -38.46 8.94 -4.74
C SER A 83 -38.10 9.80 -3.53
N SER A 84 -38.76 10.94 -3.43
CA SER A 84 -38.63 11.95 -2.37
C SER A 84 -39.67 11.73 -1.28
N GLU A 85 -39.35 12.09 -0.03
CA GLU A 85 -40.35 12.62 0.93
C GLU A 85 -39.68 13.51 2.00
N ASN A 86 -40.47 14.38 2.64
CA ASN A 86 -40.02 15.59 3.35
C ASN A 86 -39.93 15.43 4.89
N SER A 87 -38.95 16.13 5.50
CA SER A 87 -39.00 17.13 6.61
C SER A 87 -40.18 17.21 7.62
N PRO A 88 -40.06 17.95 8.76
CA PRO A 88 -38.87 18.37 9.55
C PRO A 88 -39.05 18.26 11.10
N ASP A 89 -38.02 18.64 11.87
CA ASP A 89 -38.01 19.32 13.20
C ASP A 89 -36.54 19.30 13.72
N GLY A 90 -35.98 20.23 14.52
CA GLY A 90 -36.45 21.51 15.08
C GLY A 90 -35.51 21.99 16.23
N ASP A 91 -34.69 23.01 15.98
CA ASP A 91 -33.99 23.95 16.90
C ASP A 91 -33.08 23.50 18.10
N GLY A 92 -32.17 24.42 18.49
CA GLY A 92 -31.51 24.44 19.82
C GLY A 92 -30.00 24.77 19.83
N ALA A 93 -29.58 25.88 20.44
CA ALA A 93 -28.18 26.35 20.47
C ALA A 93 -27.69 26.83 21.86
N ALA A 94 -26.35 26.90 22.04
CA ALA A 94 -25.61 27.55 23.16
C ALA A 94 -25.78 26.90 24.56
N SER A 95 -24.93 27.08 25.60
CA SER A 95 -23.60 27.71 25.80
C SER A 95 -23.01 27.28 27.17
N GLU A 96 -21.68 27.39 27.37
CA GLU A 96 -21.00 27.40 28.70
C GLU A 96 -21.11 28.81 29.37
N PRO A 97 -20.49 29.19 30.54
CA PRO A 97 -19.51 28.50 31.40
C PRO A 97 -19.59 28.73 32.96
N ASP A 98 -18.51 28.33 33.66
CA ASP A 98 -17.93 28.81 34.95
C ASP A 98 -18.41 28.29 36.33
N GLY A 99 -17.43 28.03 37.24
CA GLY A 99 -17.64 27.85 38.68
C GLY A 99 -16.62 27.01 39.50
N GLU A 100 -15.48 27.60 39.89
CA GLU A 100 -14.57 27.16 40.99
C GLU A 100 -14.56 28.27 42.10
N PRO A 101 -13.77 28.23 43.20
CA PRO A 101 -13.42 27.15 44.16
C PRO A 101 -13.58 27.61 45.65
N ASN A 102 -13.27 26.79 46.66
CA ASN A 102 -12.55 27.28 47.88
C ASN A 102 -11.88 26.17 48.74
N SER A 103 -11.03 26.63 49.67
CA SER A 103 -10.04 25.95 50.50
C SER A 103 -10.42 25.87 52.00
N THR A 104 -9.65 25.12 52.80
CA THR A 104 -9.22 25.52 54.17
C THR A 104 -8.05 24.65 54.68
N SER A 105 -7.42 25.01 55.80
CA SER A 105 -5.99 24.72 56.10
C SER A 105 -5.66 24.55 57.61
N LYS A 106 -4.35 24.41 57.94
CA LYS A 106 -3.66 24.59 59.25
C LYS A 106 -3.58 23.40 60.23
N ASP A 107 -2.65 23.29 61.19
CA ASP A 107 -1.34 23.94 61.56
C ASP A 107 -0.58 22.88 62.44
N GLY A 108 0.72 22.89 62.77
CA GLY A 108 1.87 23.79 62.55
C GLY A 108 3.05 23.42 63.51
N LYS A 109 3.98 24.36 63.77
CA LYS A 109 5.07 24.39 64.80
C LYS A 109 6.44 23.71 64.57
N SER A 110 7.43 24.30 65.26
CA SER A 110 8.90 24.22 65.13
C SER A 110 9.56 24.50 66.50
N ALA A 111 10.76 23.97 66.77
CA ALA A 111 11.83 24.56 67.60
C ALA A 111 13.11 23.69 67.58
N ALA A 112 14.27 24.29 67.87
CA ALA A 112 15.58 23.63 67.96
C ALA A 112 16.18 23.74 69.38
N HIS A 113 17.18 22.92 69.74
CA HIS A 113 18.28 23.26 70.68
C HIS A 113 19.43 22.24 70.61
N ALA A 114 20.52 22.44 71.38
CA ALA A 114 21.88 22.10 70.98
C ALA A 114 22.67 21.11 71.87
N SER A 115 23.72 20.53 71.26
CA SER A 115 24.99 19.99 71.79
C SER A 115 25.17 19.71 73.30
N THR A 116 25.62 18.48 73.63
CA THR A 116 26.94 18.26 74.28
C THR A 116 27.35 16.78 74.20
N ALA A 117 28.65 16.49 74.35
CA ALA A 117 29.27 15.21 73.99
C ALA A 117 29.60 14.32 75.19
N ARG A 118 29.84 13.02 74.93
CA ARG A 118 30.77 12.21 75.72
C ARG A 118 31.53 11.24 74.82
N ALA A 119 32.86 11.28 74.90
CA ALA A 119 33.76 10.42 74.13
C ALA A 119 34.13 9.16 74.90
N VAL A 120 34.39 8.07 74.18
CA VAL A 120 35.20 6.94 74.64
C VAL A 120 36.23 6.67 73.55
N THR A 121 37.51 6.73 73.91
CA THR A 121 38.65 6.50 73.02
C THR A 121 39.34 5.21 73.46
N ILE A 122 39.62 4.31 72.52
CA ILE A 122 40.64 3.26 72.70
C ILE A 122 41.54 3.32 71.45
N THR A 123 42.85 3.39 71.68
CA THR A 123 43.90 3.73 70.71
C THR A 123 44.75 2.53 70.29
N THR A 124 45.62 2.74 69.29
CA THR A 124 46.64 1.85 68.67
C THR A 124 46.13 0.85 67.62
N GLU A 125 46.77 0.66 66.46
CA GLU A 125 47.75 1.46 65.67
C GLU A 125 47.68 1.05 64.16
N PRO A 126 48.31 1.75 63.19
CA PRO A 126 47.99 1.58 61.76
C PRO A 126 48.84 0.53 61.02
N ILE A 127 48.25 -0.04 59.96
CA ILE A 127 48.98 -0.67 58.84
C ILE A 127 48.54 0.01 57.53
N SER A 128 49.53 0.42 56.74
CA SER A 128 49.38 1.16 55.48
C SER A 128 48.59 0.41 54.40
N GLY A 129 47.86 1.14 53.54
CA GLY A 129 47.39 0.57 52.27
C GLY A 129 46.04 1.07 51.74
N THR A 130 45.84 2.38 51.62
CA THR A 130 44.72 2.91 50.82
C THR A 130 44.85 2.51 49.35
N GLY A 131 43.85 1.82 48.78
CA GLY A 131 43.89 1.42 47.37
C GLY A 131 42.55 0.92 46.83
N ALA A 132 41.74 1.84 46.31
CA ALA A 132 40.59 1.62 45.43
C ALA A 132 39.55 0.55 45.82
N SER A 133 38.36 1.03 46.22
CA SER A 133 37.12 0.32 45.89
C SER A 133 37.13 0.04 44.38
N GLU A 134 36.98 -1.24 43.98
CA GLU A 134 36.80 -1.60 42.58
C GLU A 134 35.44 -1.11 42.09
N THR A 135 35.38 0.17 41.71
CA THR A 135 34.50 0.58 40.61
C THR A 135 34.98 -0.17 39.37
N SER A 136 34.45 -1.38 39.18
CA SER A 136 34.65 -2.16 37.97
C SER A 136 34.16 -1.34 36.80
N SER A 137 35.09 -0.62 36.16
CA SER A 137 34.85 0.16 34.97
C SER A 137 34.48 -0.82 33.87
N LEU A 138 33.18 -0.99 33.66
CA LEU A 138 32.63 -1.77 32.55
C LEU A 138 33.33 -1.32 31.28
N LYS A 139 34.11 -2.22 30.69
CA LYS A 139 34.95 -1.94 29.52
C LYS A 139 34.12 -1.26 28.44
N SER A 140 34.69 -0.26 27.79
CA SER A 140 34.08 0.58 26.75
C SER A 140 33.55 -0.18 25.52
N ASP A 141 33.77 -1.49 25.46
CA ASP A 141 33.52 -2.37 24.32
C ASP A 141 32.19 -3.15 24.45
N ALA A 142 31.43 -2.94 25.52
CA ALA A 142 30.14 -3.61 25.73
C ALA A 142 29.11 -3.21 24.65
N GLU A 143 28.68 -4.16 23.81
CA GLU A 143 27.69 -3.89 22.77
C GLU A 143 26.32 -3.52 23.38
N ALA A 144 25.70 -2.46 22.86
CA ALA A 144 24.42 -1.98 23.37
C ALA A 144 23.29 -3.03 23.20
N PRO A 145 22.40 -3.21 24.20
CA PRO A 145 21.34 -4.23 24.15
C PRO A 145 20.49 -4.14 22.88
N LYS A 146 20.41 -5.24 22.12
CA LYS A 146 19.68 -5.28 20.83
C LYS A 146 18.18 -5.15 21.03
N TRP A 147 17.49 -4.61 20.01
CA TRP A 147 16.03 -4.63 19.98
C TRP A 147 15.53 -6.06 19.74
N PRO A 148 14.34 -6.45 20.25
CA PRO A 148 13.78 -7.75 19.94
C PRO A 148 13.43 -7.85 18.46
N ASP A 149 13.80 -8.96 17.82
CA ASP A 149 13.39 -9.27 16.46
C ASP A 149 11.97 -9.87 16.44
N PHE A 150 11.19 -9.51 15.43
CA PHE A 150 9.80 -9.95 15.27
C PHE A 150 9.55 -10.50 13.88
N VAL A 151 8.92 -11.67 13.78
CA VAL A 151 8.46 -12.24 12.50
C VAL A 151 7.15 -11.54 12.09
N GLY A 152 7.28 -10.35 11.49
CA GLY A 152 6.13 -9.61 10.98
C GLY A 152 5.41 -10.36 9.86
N ALA A 153 4.09 -10.18 9.74
CA ALA A 153 3.24 -10.86 8.75
C ALA A 153 3.74 -10.67 7.31
N LYS A 154 4.42 -9.56 7.01
CA LYS A 154 5.02 -9.29 5.70
C LYS A 154 6.02 -10.37 5.24
N ASN A 155 6.71 -11.01 6.18
CA ASN A 155 7.68 -12.06 5.87
C ASN A 155 6.96 -13.37 5.48
N LEU A 156 5.80 -13.64 6.08
CA LEU A 156 4.96 -14.79 5.76
C LEU A 156 4.26 -14.62 4.40
N PHE A 157 3.59 -13.49 4.19
CA PHE A 157 2.88 -13.22 2.94
C PHE A 157 3.81 -13.04 1.74
N GLY A 158 5.01 -12.46 1.93
CA GLY A 158 6.01 -12.33 0.85
C GLY A 158 6.72 -13.64 0.48
N ALA A 159 6.62 -14.69 1.32
CA ALA A 159 7.11 -16.02 0.98
C ALA A 159 6.20 -16.72 -0.05
N VAL A 160 4.88 -16.49 0.03
CA VAL A 160 3.86 -17.11 -0.83
C VAL A 160 4.12 -16.84 -2.32
N LYS A 161 4.01 -17.88 -3.16
CA LYS A 161 4.19 -17.77 -4.62
C LYS A 161 2.91 -17.94 -5.42
N LYS A 162 1.92 -18.70 -4.94
CA LYS A 162 0.64 -18.95 -5.62
C LYS A 162 -0.57 -18.48 -4.80
N PRO A 163 -1.69 -18.11 -5.45
CA PRO A 163 -2.93 -17.80 -4.77
C PRO A 163 -3.47 -19.04 -4.04
N ALA A 164 -4.37 -18.82 -3.08
CA ALA A 164 -5.17 -19.91 -2.54
C ALA A 164 -6.31 -20.23 -3.53
N PRO A 165 -6.55 -21.51 -3.87
CA PRO A 165 -7.61 -21.95 -4.78
C PRO A 165 -8.97 -21.94 -4.09
N LEU A 166 -9.40 -20.75 -3.70
CA LEU A 166 -10.60 -20.45 -2.92
C LEU A 166 -11.43 -19.38 -3.62
N ALA A 167 -12.65 -19.13 -3.15
CA ALA A 167 -13.46 -18.02 -3.65
C ALA A 167 -12.75 -16.67 -3.47
N ALA A 168 -12.91 -15.78 -4.46
CA ALA A 168 -12.35 -14.44 -4.44
C ALA A 168 -12.94 -13.62 -3.29
N ARG A 169 -12.11 -13.19 -2.33
CA ARG A 169 -12.53 -12.36 -1.19
C ARG A 169 -11.42 -11.39 -0.78
N ALA A 170 -11.75 -10.09 -0.78
CA ALA A 170 -11.00 -9.08 -0.07
C ALA A 170 -11.34 -9.15 1.42
N ILE A 171 -10.34 -9.35 2.29
CA ILE A 171 -10.55 -9.64 3.72
C ILE A 171 -9.79 -8.60 4.56
N GLY A 172 -10.49 -7.94 5.49
CA GLY A 172 -9.95 -6.88 6.32
C GLY A 172 -9.97 -5.51 5.65
N TYR A 173 -8.99 -4.68 6.00
CA TYR A 173 -8.84 -3.32 5.51
C TYR A 173 -7.67 -3.23 4.51
N TYR A 174 -7.69 -2.26 3.59
CA TYR A 174 -6.71 -2.10 2.52
C TYR A 174 -5.23 -2.17 2.96
N ALA A 175 -4.92 -1.74 4.20
CA ALA A 175 -3.59 -1.77 4.83
C ALA A 175 -3.49 -2.68 6.08
N ARG A 176 -4.51 -3.52 6.33
CA ARG A 176 -4.56 -4.56 7.38
C ARG A 176 -5.51 -5.67 6.94
N GLY A 177 -5.06 -6.55 6.04
CA GLY A 177 -5.92 -7.55 5.44
C GLY A 177 -5.17 -8.61 4.64
N CYS A 178 -5.92 -9.37 3.85
CA CYS A 178 -5.43 -10.39 2.92
C CYS A 178 -6.41 -10.59 1.75
N LEU A 179 -6.04 -11.44 0.79
CA LEU A 179 -6.80 -11.69 -0.44
C LEU A 179 -6.90 -13.21 -0.71
N SER A 180 -8.12 -13.74 -0.61
CA SER A 180 -8.45 -15.11 -1.06
C SER A 180 -8.82 -15.09 -2.54
N GLY A 181 -8.59 -16.20 -3.26
CA GLY A 181 -9.03 -16.37 -4.66
C GLY A 181 -8.48 -15.32 -5.62
N ALA A 182 -7.22 -14.93 -5.44
CA ALA A 182 -6.61 -13.88 -6.26
C ALA A 182 -6.44 -14.34 -7.71
N VAL A 183 -6.74 -13.45 -8.65
CA VAL A 183 -6.48 -13.64 -10.09
C VAL A 183 -5.30 -12.76 -10.48
N ALA A 184 -4.37 -13.28 -11.28
CA ALA A 184 -3.30 -12.48 -11.85
C ALA A 184 -3.81 -11.64 -13.01
N LEU A 185 -3.39 -10.38 -13.09
CA LEU A 185 -3.39 -9.65 -14.35
C LEU A 185 -2.46 -10.39 -15.33
N PRO A 186 -2.87 -10.66 -16.57
CA PRO A 186 -1.94 -11.15 -17.58
C PRO A 186 -0.77 -10.17 -17.73
N ILE A 187 0.47 -10.68 -17.68
CA ILE A 187 1.69 -9.86 -17.73
C ILE A 187 1.75 -8.94 -18.98
N ASP A 188 1.02 -9.33 -20.02
CA ASP A 188 0.86 -8.65 -21.29
C ASP A 188 -0.60 -8.58 -21.69
N GLY A 189 -1.04 -7.40 -22.14
CA GLY A 189 -2.34 -7.21 -22.78
C GLY A 189 -2.23 -6.54 -24.16
N PRO A 190 -3.39 -6.21 -24.77
CA PRO A 190 -3.45 -5.34 -25.96
C PRO A 190 -3.09 -3.88 -25.66
N ALA A 191 -3.37 -3.40 -24.44
CA ALA A 191 -3.21 -1.98 -24.05
C ALA A 191 -2.47 -1.79 -22.72
N TRP A 192 -1.85 -2.83 -22.16
CA TRP A 192 -1.04 -2.73 -20.95
C TRP A 192 0.15 -3.69 -20.96
N GLN A 193 1.12 -3.37 -20.09
CA GLN A 193 2.22 -4.25 -19.72
C GLN A 193 2.48 -4.15 -18.21
N GLU A 194 2.67 -5.29 -17.57
CA GLU A 194 3.06 -5.36 -16.15
C GLU A 194 4.56 -5.08 -15.98
N MET A 195 4.90 -4.30 -14.95
CA MET A 195 6.25 -3.91 -14.56
C MET A 195 6.70 -4.65 -13.31
N ARG A 196 8.03 -4.82 -13.15
CA ARG A 196 8.64 -5.45 -11.96
C ARG A 196 8.13 -6.88 -11.68
N LEU A 197 8.00 -7.69 -12.73
CA LEU A 197 7.51 -9.09 -12.70
C LEU A 197 8.22 -9.95 -11.62
N SER A 198 9.48 -9.67 -11.33
CA SER A 198 10.27 -10.31 -10.27
C SER A 198 9.63 -10.26 -8.88
N ARG A 199 8.77 -9.26 -8.62
CA ARG A 199 8.11 -9.06 -7.33
C ARG A 199 6.93 -10.00 -7.07
N ASN A 200 6.35 -10.61 -8.12
CA ASN A 200 5.13 -11.42 -8.06
C ASN A 200 3.95 -10.65 -7.39
N ARG A 201 3.64 -9.46 -7.91
CA ARG A 201 2.68 -8.50 -7.32
C ARG A 201 1.48 -8.15 -8.21
N ASN A 202 1.21 -8.94 -9.22
CA ASN A 202 0.14 -8.73 -10.19
C ASN A 202 -1.20 -9.39 -9.84
N TRP A 203 -1.36 -9.81 -8.59
CA TRP A 203 -2.54 -10.53 -8.13
C TRP A 203 -3.56 -9.54 -7.58
N GLY A 204 -4.85 -9.75 -7.87
CA GLY A 204 -5.91 -8.86 -7.44
C GLY A 204 -7.24 -9.57 -7.27
N HIS A 205 -8.22 -8.85 -6.72
CA HIS A 205 -9.60 -9.28 -6.77
C HIS A 205 -10.09 -9.23 -8.25
N PRO A 206 -10.90 -10.18 -8.75
CA PRO A 206 -11.30 -10.23 -10.16
C PRO A 206 -11.91 -8.92 -10.68
N GLN A 207 -12.67 -8.19 -9.83
CA GLN A 207 -13.21 -6.87 -10.18
C GLN A 207 -12.14 -5.81 -10.43
N LEU A 208 -11.02 -5.82 -9.69
CA LEU A 208 -9.90 -4.91 -9.92
C LEU A 208 -9.16 -5.28 -11.22
N ILE A 209 -8.91 -6.57 -11.46
CA ILE A 209 -8.25 -7.03 -12.69
C ILE A 209 -9.09 -6.61 -13.91
N SER A 210 -10.40 -6.89 -13.90
CA SER A 210 -11.33 -6.47 -14.94
C SER A 210 -11.43 -4.94 -15.12
N LEU A 211 -11.30 -4.16 -14.03
CA LEU A 211 -11.20 -2.71 -14.13
C LEU A 211 -9.91 -2.27 -14.83
N ILE A 212 -8.75 -2.82 -14.47
CA ILE A 212 -7.45 -2.46 -15.07
C ILE A 212 -7.45 -2.76 -16.57
N GLU A 213 -7.97 -3.92 -16.98
CA GLU A 213 -8.04 -4.28 -18.41
C GLU A 213 -8.96 -3.37 -19.22
N ARG A 214 -10.11 -2.95 -18.65
CA ARG A 214 -11.01 -1.96 -19.27
C ARG A 214 -10.35 -0.59 -19.34
N PHE A 215 -9.82 -0.12 -18.21
CA PHE A 215 -9.14 1.17 -18.11
C PHE A 215 -7.98 1.29 -19.10
N ALA A 216 -7.21 0.23 -19.31
CA ALA A 216 -6.14 0.23 -20.32
C ALA A 216 -6.66 0.44 -21.74
N LYS A 217 -7.74 -0.25 -22.11
CA LYS A 217 -8.38 -0.15 -23.44
C LYS A 217 -9.05 1.21 -23.62
N ASP A 218 -9.74 1.71 -22.60
CA ASP A 218 -10.45 2.98 -22.62
C ASP A 218 -9.49 4.17 -22.69
N ALA A 219 -8.42 4.18 -21.87
CA ALA A 219 -7.40 5.23 -21.92
C ALA A 219 -6.71 5.31 -23.29
N GLN A 220 -6.52 4.17 -23.96
CA GLN A 220 -5.97 4.12 -25.31
C GLN A 220 -6.95 4.57 -26.39
N LYS A 221 -8.20 4.10 -26.33
CA LYS A 221 -9.22 4.37 -27.33
C LYS A 221 -9.81 5.77 -27.23
N LEU A 222 -10.01 6.29 -26.02
CA LEU A 222 -10.78 7.51 -25.75
C LEU A 222 -9.89 8.71 -25.44
N ASP A 223 -8.77 8.48 -24.75
CA ASP A 223 -7.91 9.55 -24.23
C ASP A 223 -6.54 9.65 -24.94
N GLY A 224 -6.30 8.79 -25.94
CA GLY A 224 -5.07 8.79 -26.75
C GLY A 224 -3.80 8.40 -25.97
N TRP A 225 -3.95 7.73 -24.83
CA TRP A 225 -2.84 7.24 -24.01
C TRP A 225 -2.29 5.93 -24.59
N PRO A 226 -0.98 5.77 -24.86
CA PRO A 226 -0.50 4.62 -25.65
C PRO A 226 -0.73 3.25 -24.99
N GLY A 227 -0.89 3.21 -23.67
CA GLY A 227 -1.24 2.03 -22.87
C GLY A 227 -0.69 2.13 -21.45
N LEU A 228 -1.14 1.27 -20.55
CA LEU A 228 -0.73 1.30 -19.14
C LEU A 228 0.56 0.52 -18.90
N LEU A 229 1.50 1.13 -18.18
CA LEU A 229 2.52 0.39 -17.44
C LEU A 229 1.99 0.19 -16.01
N VAL A 230 1.66 -1.05 -15.67
CA VAL A 230 1.03 -1.43 -14.39
C VAL A 230 2.10 -1.85 -13.40
N GLY A 231 2.08 -1.26 -12.20
CA GLY A 231 3.00 -1.55 -11.10
C GLY A 231 2.46 -2.62 -10.15
N ASP A 232 2.65 -2.41 -8.84
CA ASP A 232 2.22 -3.37 -7.83
C ASP A 232 0.66 -3.36 -7.70
N ILE A 233 0.03 -4.53 -7.65
CA ILE A 233 -1.40 -4.76 -7.39
C ILE A 233 -1.56 -5.38 -6.00
N ALA A 234 -1.23 -6.66 -5.83
CA ALA A 234 -1.10 -7.36 -4.56
C ALA A 234 -0.26 -8.64 -4.71
N GLN A 235 0.24 -9.18 -3.59
CA GLN A 235 0.88 -10.50 -3.54
C GLN A 235 -0.19 -11.60 -3.75
N PRO A 236 0.17 -12.87 -4.04
CA PRO A 236 -0.80 -13.92 -4.42
C PRO A 236 -1.90 -14.21 -3.40
N ARG A 237 -1.63 -13.96 -2.11
CA ARG A 237 -2.62 -14.05 -1.01
C ARG A 237 -2.84 -12.70 -0.31
N GLY A 238 -2.47 -11.61 -0.97
CA GLY A 238 -2.50 -10.26 -0.42
C GLY A 238 -1.51 -10.09 0.74
N GLY A 239 -1.98 -9.49 1.83
CA GLY A 239 -1.19 -9.30 3.04
C GLY A 239 -0.13 -8.19 2.95
N PRO A 240 0.49 -7.81 4.08
CA PRO A 240 1.56 -6.81 4.10
C PRO A 240 2.73 -7.21 3.18
N MET A 241 3.29 -6.24 2.46
CA MET A 241 4.43 -6.46 1.56
C MET A 241 5.77 -6.29 2.29
N ILE A 242 6.80 -7.04 1.85
CA ILE A 242 8.17 -6.92 2.41
C ILE A 242 8.73 -5.50 2.21
N THR A 243 8.40 -4.88 1.07
CA THR A 243 8.87 -3.58 0.56
C THR A 243 7.74 -2.82 -0.14
N GLY A 244 7.85 -1.49 -0.25
CA GLY A 244 6.89 -0.67 -0.98
C GLY A 244 5.75 -0.15 -0.10
N HIS A 245 4.52 -0.30 -0.58
CA HIS A 245 3.32 0.33 -0.03
C HIS A 245 2.83 -0.27 1.29
N ALA A 246 2.11 0.54 2.08
CA ALA A 246 1.46 0.07 3.31
C ALA A 246 0.12 -0.65 3.03
N SER A 247 -0.54 -0.32 1.92
CA SER A 247 -1.78 -0.95 1.44
C SER A 247 -1.51 -2.12 0.49
N HIS A 248 -2.32 -2.36 -0.55
CA HIS A 248 -2.20 -3.50 -1.48
C HIS A 248 -2.38 -4.87 -0.83
N GLN A 249 -2.98 -4.91 0.37
CA GLN A 249 -3.10 -6.16 1.13
C GLN A 249 -4.34 -6.98 0.77
N VAL A 250 -5.34 -6.37 0.11
CA VAL A 250 -6.67 -6.97 -0.10
C VAL A 250 -7.08 -7.11 -1.57
N GLY A 251 -6.17 -6.85 -2.52
CA GLY A 251 -6.43 -6.97 -3.95
C GLY A 251 -7.37 -5.93 -4.56
N LEU A 252 -7.52 -4.77 -3.90
CA LEU A 252 -8.38 -3.65 -4.33
C LEU A 252 -7.59 -2.35 -4.61
N ASP A 253 -6.27 -2.46 -4.74
CA ASP A 253 -5.32 -1.38 -4.97
C ASP A 253 -4.42 -1.71 -6.18
N ALA A 254 -4.07 -0.73 -7.01
CA ALA A 254 -3.11 -0.90 -8.10
C ALA A 254 -2.34 0.38 -8.42
N ASP A 255 -1.03 0.27 -8.64
CA ASP A 255 -0.20 1.36 -9.15
C ASP A 255 -0.26 1.43 -10.67
N ILE A 256 -0.49 2.62 -11.21
CA ILE A 256 -0.43 2.90 -12.65
C ILE A 256 0.62 3.97 -12.89
N TRP A 257 1.63 3.68 -13.72
CA TRP A 257 2.71 4.63 -13.99
C TRP A 257 2.20 5.81 -14.85
N LEU A 258 2.74 6.99 -14.60
CA LEU A 258 2.52 8.19 -15.42
C LEU A 258 3.52 8.29 -16.59
N THR A 259 4.38 7.27 -16.71
CA THR A 259 5.26 7.05 -17.87
C THR A 259 4.45 6.38 -18.99
N PRO A 260 4.38 6.96 -20.20
CA PRO A 260 3.66 6.33 -21.32
C PRO A 260 4.25 4.97 -21.71
N MET A 261 3.39 3.97 -21.94
CA MET A 261 3.82 2.68 -22.47
C MET A 261 4.43 2.85 -23.88
N PRO A 262 5.58 2.22 -24.20
CA PRO A 262 6.15 2.28 -25.54
C PRO A 262 5.30 1.51 -26.56
N LYS A 263 5.42 1.85 -27.86
CA LYS A 263 4.74 1.17 -28.99
C LYS A 263 5.25 -0.25 -29.29
N ARG A 264 5.89 -0.91 -28.32
CA ARG A 264 6.42 -2.28 -28.41
C ARG A 264 6.29 -2.99 -27.08
N ARG A 265 6.39 -4.32 -27.08
CA ARG A 265 6.56 -5.06 -25.84
C ARG A 265 7.95 -4.81 -25.25
N LEU A 266 8.00 -4.57 -23.96
CA LEU A 266 9.18 -4.54 -23.12
C LEU A 266 9.55 -5.97 -22.75
N THR A 267 10.82 -6.31 -22.89
CA THR A 267 11.39 -7.57 -22.40
C THR A 267 11.28 -7.65 -20.87
N ARG A 268 11.42 -8.87 -20.32
CA ARG A 268 11.44 -9.08 -18.86
C ARG A 268 12.48 -8.21 -18.16
N LYS A 269 13.69 -8.08 -18.72
CA LYS A 269 14.77 -7.24 -18.15
C LYS A 269 14.39 -5.75 -18.15
N GLU A 270 13.87 -5.24 -19.27
CA GLU A 270 13.44 -3.83 -19.33
C GLU A 270 12.32 -3.51 -18.32
N ARG A 271 11.43 -4.46 -18.03
CA ARG A 271 10.38 -4.28 -16.99
C ARG A 271 10.93 -4.21 -15.57
N GLU A 272 12.13 -4.74 -15.32
CA GLU A 272 12.85 -4.60 -14.04
C GLU A 272 13.68 -3.29 -14.00
N ASP A 273 14.35 -2.95 -15.11
CA ASP A 273 15.36 -1.89 -15.15
C ASP A 273 14.82 -0.50 -15.52
N LEU A 274 13.73 -0.41 -16.30
CA LEU A 274 13.17 0.87 -16.74
C LEU A 274 12.81 1.74 -15.52
N GLU A 275 13.37 2.94 -15.42
CA GLU A 275 13.00 3.92 -14.38
C GLU A 275 11.71 4.64 -14.79
N ALA A 276 10.79 4.82 -13.83
CA ALA A 276 9.57 5.58 -14.05
C ALA A 276 9.88 7.08 -14.05
N THR A 277 9.34 7.82 -15.03
CA THR A 277 9.53 9.26 -15.16
C THR A 277 8.86 10.00 -13.98
N SER A 278 9.63 10.81 -13.25
CA SER A 278 9.10 11.76 -12.28
C SER A 278 8.32 12.86 -13.01
N MET A 279 7.12 13.17 -12.53
CA MET A 279 6.29 14.27 -13.03
C MET A 279 6.62 15.61 -12.36
N LEU A 280 7.56 15.66 -11.41
CA LEU A 280 7.91 16.88 -10.67
C LEU A 280 9.06 17.64 -11.33
N ASP A 281 9.02 18.96 -11.17
CA ASP A 281 10.14 19.83 -11.52
C ASP A 281 11.30 19.75 -10.51
N LYS A 282 12.33 20.58 -10.73
CA LYS A 282 13.50 20.66 -9.85
C LYS A 282 13.19 21.19 -8.43
N THR A 283 12.03 21.80 -8.20
CA THR A 283 11.61 22.28 -6.88
C THR A 283 10.96 21.18 -6.05
N GLY A 284 10.39 20.16 -6.71
CA GLY A 284 9.61 19.09 -6.08
C GLY A 284 8.22 19.50 -5.60
N VAL A 285 7.84 20.78 -5.73
CA VAL A 285 6.53 21.31 -5.28
C VAL A 285 5.60 21.69 -6.43
N ALA A 286 6.09 21.66 -7.67
CA ALA A 286 5.31 21.77 -8.90
C ALA A 286 5.56 20.57 -9.83
N VAL A 287 4.70 20.42 -10.84
CA VAL A 287 4.92 19.46 -11.93
C VAL A 287 5.85 20.03 -12.99
N ASP A 288 6.66 19.19 -13.65
CA ASP A 288 7.42 19.60 -14.84
C ASP A 288 6.48 19.57 -16.07
N PRO A 289 6.16 20.73 -16.69
CA PRO A 289 5.25 20.80 -17.83
C PRO A 289 5.79 20.10 -19.09
N LYS A 290 7.07 19.71 -19.13
CA LYS A 290 7.63 18.94 -20.25
C LYS A 290 7.22 17.47 -20.25
N VAL A 291 6.78 16.94 -19.10
CA VAL A 291 6.42 15.52 -18.94
C VAL A 291 5.02 15.31 -18.36
N PHE A 292 4.52 16.24 -17.56
CA PHE A 292 3.13 16.25 -17.10
C PHE A 292 2.28 17.13 -18.02
N THR A 293 1.50 16.47 -18.87
CA THR A 293 0.69 17.09 -19.93
C THR A 293 -0.79 16.77 -19.76
N ASP A 294 -1.64 17.33 -20.61
CA ASP A 294 -3.07 17.01 -20.69
C ASP A 294 -3.36 15.51 -20.81
N LYS A 295 -2.43 14.72 -21.36
CA LYS A 295 -2.55 13.26 -21.42
C LYS A 295 -2.53 12.60 -20.04
N GLN A 296 -1.70 13.08 -19.11
CA GLN A 296 -1.69 12.61 -17.72
C GLN A 296 -2.94 13.11 -16.97
N VAL A 297 -3.44 14.31 -17.28
CA VAL A 297 -4.71 14.83 -16.74
C VAL A 297 -5.88 13.93 -17.18
N ALA A 298 -5.98 13.64 -18.47
CA ALA A 298 -7.01 12.78 -19.04
C ALA A 298 -6.94 11.35 -18.48
N LEU A 299 -5.74 10.76 -18.38
CA LEU A 299 -5.53 9.43 -17.80
C LEU A 299 -6.04 9.32 -16.35
N ILE A 300 -5.73 10.30 -15.49
CA ILE A 300 -6.18 10.31 -14.10
C ILE A 300 -7.69 10.60 -14.01
N LYS A 301 -8.22 11.49 -14.87
CA LYS A 301 -9.66 11.77 -14.97
C LYS A 301 -10.45 10.52 -15.41
N ARG A 302 -9.94 9.77 -16.39
CA ARG A 302 -10.50 8.49 -16.84
C ARG A 302 -10.55 7.48 -15.70
N ALA A 303 -9.44 7.28 -14.98
CA ALA A 303 -9.41 6.41 -13.81
C ALA A 303 -10.43 6.84 -12.73
N ALA A 304 -10.58 8.15 -12.50
CA ALA A 304 -11.55 8.67 -11.54
C ALA A 304 -13.03 8.51 -11.99
N SER A 305 -13.29 8.42 -13.29
CA SER A 305 -14.65 8.31 -13.83
C SER A 305 -15.37 6.99 -13.45
N TYR A 306 -14.64 5.89 -13.25
CA TYR A 306 -15.22 4.59 -12.94
C TYR A 306 -15.96 4.57 -11.59
N PRO A 307 -17.22 4.08 -11.51
CA PRO A 307 -17.98 4.03 -10.27
C PRO A 307 -17.39 3.08 -9.22
N GLU A 308 -16.58 2.10 -9.64
CA GLU A 308 -15.85 1.17 -8.78
C GLU A 308 -14.71 1.86 -8.02
N VAL A 309 -14.08 2.89 -8.62
CA VAL A 309 -12.96 3.63 -8.02
C VAL A 309 -13.46 4.52 -6.89
N GLU A 310 -12.91 4.30 -5.69
CA GLU A 310 -13.18 5.06 -4.48
C GLU A 310 -12.19 6.22 -4.31
N ARG A 311 -10.90 5.97 -4.58
CA ARG A 311 -9.81 6.95 -4.43
C ARG A 311 -8.72 6.76 -5.47
N ILE A 312 -8.05 7.87 -5.78
CA ILE A 312 -6.76 7.87 -6.48
C ILE A 312 -5.78 8.69 -5.63
N PHE A 313 -4.61 8.14 -5.29
CA PHE A 313 -3.56 8.90 -4.59
C PHE A 313 -2.48 9.38 -5.57
N VAL A 314 -2.13 10.66 -5.45
CA VAL A 314 -1.13 11.37 -6.27
C VAL A 314 -0.28 12.29 -5.40
N HIS A 315 0.90 12.69 -5.89
CA HIS A 315 1.70 13.72 -5.23
C HIS A 315 0.90 15.05 -5.08
N PRO A 316 1.07 15.85 -4.01
CA PRO A 316 0.33 17.10 -3.85
C PRO A 316 0.52 18.10 -5.00
N ALA A 317 1.70 18.14 -5.62
CA ALA A 317 1.96 18.94 -6.82
C ALA A 317 1.11 18.50 -8.02
N ILE A 318 0.96 17.18 -8.23
CA ILE A 318 0.08 16.63 -9.28
C ILE A 318 -1.38 16.98 -8.97
N LYS A 319 -1.82 16.83 -7.72
CA LYS A 319 -3.16 17.26 -7.31
C LYS A 319 -3.39 18.74 -7.63
N LYS A 320 -2.44 19.64 -7.31
CA LYS A 320 -2.56 21.07 -7.61
C LYS A 320 -2.56 21.36 -9.12
N ALA A 321 -1.83 20.59 -9.93
CA ALA A 321 -1.87 20.68 -11.40
C ALA A 321 -3.24 20.25 -11.96
N LEU A 322 -3.76 19.10 -11.53
CA LEU A 322 -5.11 18.61 -11.90
C LEU A 322 -6.20 19.63 -11.52
N CYS A 323 -6.09 20.24 -10.34
CA CYS A 323 -7.00 21.30 -9.89
C CYS A 323 -7.04 22.52 -10.82
N LYS A 324 -5.92 22.89 -11.44
CA LYS A 324 -5.83 23.97 -12.43
C LYS A 324 -6.40 23.55 -13.79
N ALA A 325 -6.13 22.31 -14.22
CA ALA A 325 -6.50 21.81 -15.54
C ALA A 325 -7.96 21.33 -15.67
N ALA A 326 -8.66 21.04 -14.57
CA ALA A 326 -9.97 20.37 -14.62
C ALA A 326 -11.13 21.17 -15.26
N GLY A 327 -11.00 22.49 -15.43
CA GLY A 327 -12.09 23.34 -15.92
C GLY A 327 -13.32 23.30 -15.00
N THR A 328 -14.51 23.19 -15.60
CA THR A 328 -15.83 23.18 -14.93
C THR A 328 -16.28 21.80 -14.46
N ASP A 329 -15.93 20.71 -15.16
CA ASP A 329 -16.17 19.35 -14.67
C ASP A 329 -15.11 18.96 -13.65
N ARG A 330 -15.46 19.14 -12.38
CA ARG A 330 -14.55 18.99 -11.23
C ARG A 330 -14.90 17.83 -10.31
N HIS A 331 -16.06 17.19 -10.43
CA HIS A 331 -16.54 16.19 -9.47
C HIS A 331 -15.58 15.00 -9.32
N TRP A 332 -14.93 14.58 -10.41
CA TRP A 332 -13.92 13.51 -10.40
C TRP A 332 -12.71 13.81 -9.49
N LEU A 333 -12.38 15.10 -9.26
CA LEU A 333 -11.28 15.50 -8.38
C LEU A 333 -11.52 15.08 -6.92
N GLY A 334 -12.77 14.93 -6.46
CA GLY A 334 -13.06 14.50 -5.08
C GLY A 334 -12.54 13.11 -4.74
N LYS A 335 -12.37 12.24 -5.76
CA LYS A 335 -11.69 10.95 -5.60
C LYS A 335 -10.16 11.08 -5.56
N VAL A 336 -9.59 12.13 -6.14
CA VAL A 336 -8.14 12.33 -6.23
C VAL A 336 -7.62 12.97 -4.94
N ARG A 337 -6.80 12.25 -4.19
CA ARG A 337 -6.31 12.61 -2.86
C ARG A 337 -4.80 12.84 -2.88
N PRO A 338 -4.29 13.96 -2.33
CA PRO A 338 -2.85 14.19 -2.19
C PRO A 338 -2.23 13.20 -1.19
N TYR A 339 -1.05 12.65 -1.50
CA TYR A 339 -0.28 11.79 -0.61
C TYR A 339 1.24 11.87 -0.89
N TYR A 340 2.07 11.52 0.09
CA TYR A 340 3.53 11.45 -0.08
C TYR A 340 3.93 10.43 -1.17
N GLY A 341 5.01 10.68 -1.91
CA GLY A 341 5.40 9.81 -3.04
C GLY A 341 4.49 10.04 -4.25
N HIS A 342 4.05 8.98 -4.94
CA HIS A 342 3.06 9.05 -6.03
C HIS A 342 3.33 10.14 -7.09
N TYR A 343 4.61 10.35 -7.43
CA TYR A 343 5.06 11.38 -8.37
C TYR A 343 5.50 10.82 -9.73
N TYR A 344 5.59 9.50 -9.87
CA TYR A 344 5.84 8.79 -11.14
C TYR A 344 4.76 7.74 -11.47
N HIS A 345 3.86 7.51 -10.52
CA HIS A 345 2.68 6.65 -10.61
C HIS A 345 1.54 7.30 -9.83
N PHE A 346 0.32 6.88 -10.10
CA PHE A 346 -0.83 7.12 -9.23
C PHE A 346 -1.35 5.77 -8.72
N HIS A 347 -1.78 5.76 -7.46
CA HIS A 347 -2.38 4.59 -6.82
C HIS A 347 -3.89 4.66 -7.03
N VAL A 348 -4.48 3.66 -7.70
CA VAL A 348 -5.94 3.49 -7.80
C VAL A 348 -6.44 2.57 -6.69
N ARG A 349 -7.52 2.95 -6.01
CA ARG A 349 -8.25 2.12 -5.06
C ARG A 349 -9.70 1.95 -5.49
N ILE A 350 -10.16 0.71 -5.57
CA ILE A 350 -11.60 0.40 -5.75
C ILE A 350 -12.28 0.14 -4.41
N LYS A 351 -13.60 0.31 -4.39
CA LYS A 351 -14.48 0.01 -3.24
C LYS A 351 -14.39 -1.48 -2.87
N CYS A 352 -14.77 -1.80 -1.63
CA CYS A 352 -15.09 -3.17 -1.25
C CYS A 352 -16.17 -3.78 -2.17
N PRO A 353 -15.98 -5.02 -2.67
CA PRO A 353 -17.01 -5.74 -3.43
C PRO A 353 -18.33 -5.85 -2.64
N ALA A 354 -19.46 -5.61 -3.32
CA ALA A 354 -20.79 -5.80 -2.74
C ALA A 354 -21.08 -7.28 -2.46
N GLY A 355 -21.99 -7.55 -1.51
CA GLY A 355 -22.48 -8.91 -1.22
C GLY A 355 -21.58 -9.79 -0.34
N PHE A 356 -20.40 -9.32 0.07
CA PHE A 356 -19.46 -10.11 0.88
C PHE A 356 -19.10 -9.47 2.21
N GLY A 357 -19.41 -10.18 3.31
CA GLY A 357 -18.88 -9.85 4.63
C GLY A 357 -17.36 -10.08 4.71
N GLY A 358 -16.66 -9.18 5.40
CA GLY A 358 -15.23 -9.29 5.70
C GLY A 358 -14.36 -8.18 5.10
N CYS A 359 -14.79 -7.49 4.05
CA CYS A 359 -14.09 -6.32 3.52
C CYS A 359 -14.50 -5.05 4.30
N LYS A 360 -13.53 -4.31 4.84
CA LYS A 360 -13.77 -3.05 5.56
C LYS A 360 -13.50 -1.85 4.65
N ALA A 361 -14.56 -1.17 4.26
CA ALA A 361 -14.49 0.08 3.49
C ALA A 361 -13.80 1.21 4.28
N GLN A 362 -13.37 2.24 3.56
CA GLN A 362 -13.04 3.54 4.15
C GLN A 362 -14.30 4.38 4.31
N THR A 363 -14.26 5.41 5.16
CA THR A 363 -15.20 6.54 5.05
C THR A 363 -15.11 7.09 3.62
N PRO A 364 -16.22 7.34 2.90
CA PRO A 364 -16.15 7.92 1.55
C PRO A 364 -15.43 9.28 1.52
N PRO A 365 -14.86 9.71 0.38
CA PRO A 365 -14.49 11.11 0.19
C PRO A 365 -15.73 12.01 0.35
N THR A 366 -15.54 13.26 0.80
CA THR A 366 -16.62 14.22 1.08
C THR A 366 -17.33 14.76 -0.17
N GLY A 367 -16.85 14.45 -1.37
CA GLY A 367 -17.34 15.01 -2.64
C GLY A 367 -16.69 16.36 -3.02
N ASP A 368 -16.13 17.08 -2.05
CA ASP A 368 -15.33 18.30 -2.28
C ASP A 368 -14.13 18.02 -3.21
N ASP A 369 -13.80 18.98 -4.09
CA ASP A 369 -12.77 18.79 -5.10
C ASP A 369 -11.33 18.75 -4.52
N GLY A 370 -11.15 19.15 -3.25
CA GLY A 370 -9.87 19.13 -2.52
C GLY A 370 -8.85 20.15 -3.02
N CYS A 371 -9.25 21.15 -3.80
CA CYS A 371 -8.34 22.08 -4.48
C CYS A 371 -8.05 23.40 -3.73
N GLY A 372 -8.80 23.67 -2.66
CA GLY A 372 -8.53 24.74 -1.70
C GLY A 372 -7.50 24.36 -0.63
N LYS A 373 -7.82 24.64 0.64
CA LYS A 373 -6.90 24.51 1.79
C LYS A 373 -6.23 23.14 1.93
N GLU A 374 -6.89 22.04 1.52
CA GLU A 374 -6.32 20.70 1.67
C GLU A 374 -5.02 20.53 0.86
N VAL A 375 -5.05 20.78 -0.46
CA VAL A 375 -3.86 20.54 -1.30
C VAL A 375 -2.70 21.46 -0.91
N ASP A 376 -2.98 22.66 -0.42
CA ASP A 376 -1.95 23.61 0.05
C ASP A 376 -1.32 23.15 1.38
N GLN A 377 -2.13 22.64 2.32
CA GLN A 377 -1.61 21.99 3.53
C GLN A 377 -0.79 20.72 3.23
N TRP A 378 -1.10 20.00 2.15
CA TRP A 378 -0.32 18.86 1.70
C TRP A 378 0.96 19.26 0.98
N LEU A 379 0.94 20.33 0.18
CA LEU A 379 2.14 20.92 -0.43
C LEU A 379 3.13 21.37 0.65
N ALA A 380 2.67 22.08 1.68
CA ALA A 380 3.50 22.50 2.80
C ALA A 380 4.22 21.34 3.52
N LYS A 381 3.64 20.14 3.52
CA LYS A 381 4.23 18.92 4.11
C LYS A 381 5.28 18.23 3.22
N VAL A 382 5.36 18.58 1.93
CA VAL A 382 6.34 18.00 0.98
C VAL A 382 7.42 18.99 0.54
N ILE A 383 7.35 20.26 0.96
CA ILE A 383 8.46 21.22 0.82
C ILE A 383 9.71 20.60 1.46
N PRO A 384 10.83 20.43 0.72
CA PRO A 384 12.07 19.94 1.30
C PRO A 384 12.54 20.84 2.44
N ALA A 385 12.77 20.26 3.61
CA ALA A 385 13.37 20.99 4.73
C ALA A 385 14.74 21.54 4.31
N LYS A 386 15.00 22.82 4.60
CA LYS A 386 16.33 23.42 4.36
C LYS A 386 17.39 22.56 5.07
N PRO A 387 18.48 22.16 4.40
CA PRO A 387 19.57 21.44 5.06
C PRO A 387 20.06 22.23 6.26
N SER A 388 19.90 21.68 7.46
CA SER A 388 20.52 22.24 8.66
C SER A 388 22.01 21.89 8.62
N PRO A 389 22.92 22.81 8.96
CA PRO A 389 24.35 22.51 9.02
C PRO A 389 24.61 21.33 9.97
N PRO A 390 25.61 20.48 9.69
CA PRO A 390 25.90 19.31 10.51
C PRO A 390 26.43 19.74 11.88
N VAL A 391 25.53 19.81 12.87
CA VAL A 391 25.92 19.96 14.28
C VAL A 391 26.59 18.66 14.72
N ALA A 392 27.82 18.76 15.20
CA ALA A 392 28.52 17.63 15.83
C ALA A 392 27.71 17.17 17.06
N LYS A 393 27.10 15.98 16.97
CA LYS A 393 26.34 15.40 18.07
C LYS A 393 27.27 14.53 18.92
N PRO A 394 27.18 14.59 20.26
CA PRO A 394 27.93 13.68 21.12
C PRO A 394 27.53 12.22 20.85
N PRO A 395 28.40 11.25 21.19
CA PRO A 395 28.08 9.83 21.10
C PRO A 395 26.80 9.55 21.89
N SER A 396 25.81 9.00 21.19
CA SER A 396 24.44 8.93 21.70
C SER A 396 23.74 7.67 21.22
N ILE A 397 22.81 7.19 22.04
CA ILE A 397 22.10 5.93 21.82
C ILE A 397 20.59 6.18 21.74
N SER A 398 19.94 5.62 20.72
CA SER A 398 18.47 5.61 20.65
C SER A 398 17.91 4.62 21.67
N VAL A 399 17.22 5.17 22.66
CA VAL A 399 16.36 4.45 23.62
C VAL A 399 14.91 4.37 23.11
N ARG A 400 14.57 5.10 22.04
CA ARG A 400 13.25 5.00 21.39
C ARG A 400 13.14 3.67 20.62
N PRO A 401 12.13 2.83 20.89
CA PRO A 401 11.91 1.60 20.13
C PRO A 401 11.56 1.89 18.67
N PRO A 402 11.97 1.01 17.73
CA PRO A 402 11.49 1.07 16.35
C PRO A 402 9.97 0.91 16.31
N ARG A 403 9.33 1.39 15.23
CA ARG A 403 7.91 1.07 14.98
C ARG A 403 7.82 -0.46 14.77
N PRO A 404 6.98 -1.19 15.54
CA PRO A 404 6.84 -2.63 15.35
C PRO A 404 6.26 -2.93 13.95
N PRO A 405 6.60 -4.08 13.35
CA PRO A 405 5.94 -4.55 12.15
C PRO A 405 4.46 -4.87 12.44
N ILE A 406 3.67 -5.02 11.37
CA ILE A 406 2.33 -5.64 11.48
C ILE A 406 2.55 -7.12 11.80
N MET A 407 2.04 -7.59 12.94
CA MET A 407 2.08 -9.01 13.31
C MET A 407 0.94 -9.78 12.64
N LEU A 408 1.02 -11.11 12.58
CA LEU A 408 -0.09 -11.90 12.04
C LEU A 408 -1.34 -11.78 12.93
N ALA A 409 -1.15 -11.60 14.23
CA ALA A 409 -2.22 -11.31 15.20
C ALA A 409 -2.83 -9.90 15.08
N ASP A 410 -2.28 -9.00 14.24
CA ASP A 410 -2.88 -7.70 13.93
C ASP A 410 -3.79 -7.73 12.66
N LEU A 411 -3.92 -8.90 12.01
CA LEU A 411 -4.72 -9.13 10.81
C LEU A 411 -6.01 -9.91 11.16
N PRO A 412 -7.03 -9.91 10.27
CA PRO A 412 -8.21 -10.77 10.42
C PRO A 412 -7.82 -12.25 10.60
N PRO A 413 -8.51 -13.04 11.45
CA PRO A 413 -8.18 -14.45 11.69
C PRO A 413 -8.12 -15.31 10.42
N GLU A 414 -8.96 -15.01 9.44
CA GLU A 414 -9.00 -15.69 8.13
C GLU A 414 -7.68 -15.54 7.37
N CYS A 415 -6.93 -14.46 7.60
CA CYS A 415 -5.63 -14.25 6.98
C CYS A 415 -4.56 -15.22 7.51
N ARG A 416 -4.71 -15.74 8.74
CA ARG A 416 -3.89 -16.84 9.24
C ARG A 416 -4.28 -18.16 8.58
N ALA A 417 -5.57 -18.44 8.44
CA ALA A 417 -6.04 -19.64 7.76
C ALA A 417 -5.60 -19.67 6.29
N LEU A 418 -5.63 -18.52 5.61
CA LEU A 418 -5.20 -18.36 4.22
C LEU A 418 -3.70 -18.68 4.00
N LEU A 419 -2.83 -18.45 4.99
CA LEU A 419 -1.43 -18.86 4.90
C LEU A 419 -1.26 -20.38 4.94
N ALA A 420 -2.17 -21.12 5.58
CA ALA A 420 -2.16 -22.58 5.64
C ALA A 420 -2.83 -23.27 4.44
N ALA A 421 -3.35 -22.51 3.46
CA ALA A 421 -3.98 -23.07 2.28
C ALA A 421 -2.96 -23.67 1.30
N GLU A 422 -3.35 -24.76 0.63
CA GLU A 422 -2.66 -25.32 -0.53
C GLU A 422 -2.61 -24.32 -1.71
N PRO A 423 -1.74 -24.52 -2.73
CA PRO A 423 -0.70 -25.56 -2.87
C PRO A 423 0.65 -25.23 -2.21
N ASP A 424 0.80 -24.03 -1.63
CA ASP A 424 2.03 -23.54 -1.00
C ASP A 424 1.74 -23.10 0.46
N PRO A 425 1.47 -24.03 1.40
CA PRO A 425 1.22 -23.66 2.79
C PRO A 425 2.47 -23.08 3.46
N VAL A 426 2.33 -21.97 4.18
CA VAL A 426 3.41 -21.27 4.87
C VAL A 426 3.42 -21.62 6.36
N PRO A 427 4.49 -22.25 6.89
CA PRO A 427 4.63 -22.48 8.33
C PRO A 427 4.60 -21.17 9.10
N VAL A 428 3.73 -21.08 10.11
CA VAL A 428 3.58 -19.88 10.96
C VAL A 428 4.33 -20.12 12.28
N PRO A 429 5.49 -19.47 12.49
CA PRO A 429 6.25 -19.61 13.74
C PRO A 429 5.55 -18.89 14.90
N LYS A 430 5.81 -19.31 16.15
CA LYS A 430 5.13 -18.76 17.34
C LYS A 430 5.38 -17.26 17.51
N GLU A 431 6.55 -16.81 17.08
CA GLU A 431 7.03 -15.43 17.10
C GLU A 431 6.18 -14.51 16.20
N ALA A 432 5.56 -15.05 15.15
CA ALA A 432 4.63 -14.30 14.29
C ALA A 432 3.24 -14.11 14.91
N LEU A 433 2.91 -14.91 15.92
CA LEU A 433 1.63 -14.91 16.65
C LEU A 433 1.65 -14.03 17.89
N MET A 434 2.75 -13.33 18.19
CA MET A 434 2.81 -12.40 19.33
C MET A 434 1.74 -11.32 19.22
N THR A 435 0.99 -11.12 20.31
CA THR A 435 -0.04 -10.08 20.37
C THR A 435 0.58 -8.69 20.42
N LYS A 436 -0.19 -7.69 20.02
CA LYS A 436 0.19 -6.27 20.13
C LYS A 436 0.59 -5.85 21.56
N VAL A 437 0.05 -6.51 22.59
CA VAL A 437 0.44 -6.31 24.00
C VAL A 437 1.83 -6.91 24.26
N ALA A 438 2.06 -8.16 23.88
CA ALA A 438 3.35 -8.83 24.04
C ALA A 438 4.50 -8.10 23.31
N VAL A 439 4.25 -7.66 22.06
CA VAL A 439 5.22 -6.86 21.28
C VAL A 439 5.54 -5.53 21.96
N ARG A 440 4.53 -4.83 22.49
CA ARG A 440 4.74 -3.59 23.27
C ARG A 440 5.54 -3.84 24.54
N GLN A 441 5.22 -4.89 25.30
CA GLN A 441 5.95 -5.25 26.52
C GLN A 441 7.41 -5.59 26.22
N ALA A 442 7.69 -6.36 25.16
CA ALA A 442 9.05 -6.68 24.72
C ALA A 442 9.84 -5.41 24.32
N LEU A 443 9.22 -4.51 23.55
CA LEU A 443 9.83 -3.23 23.18
C LEU A 443 10.08 -2.32 24.39
N THR A 444 9.15 -2.23 25.34
CA THR A 444 9.32 -1.43 26.57
C THR A 444 10.45 -2.00 27.44
N LYS A 445 10.53 -3.33 27.60
CA LYS A 445 11.62 -4.00 28.33
C LYS A 445 12.99 -3.73 27.69
N ALA A 446 13.08 -3.83 26.36
CA ALA A 446 14.30 -3.52 25.62
C ALA A 446 14.68 -2.02 25.70
N ALA A 447 13.69 -1.12 25.67
CA ALA A 447 13.94 0.31 25.86
C ALA A 447 14.50 0.60 27.26
N ALA A 448 13.93 -0.01 28.32
CA ALA A 448 14.46 0.12 29.68
C ALA A 448 15.90 -0.39 29.79
N ALA A 449 16.21 -1.56 29.21
CA ALA A 449 17.57 -2.11 29.19
C ALA A 449 18.57 -1.20 28.44
N ARG A 450 18.18 -0.64 27.29
CA ARG A 450 19.00 0.32 26.53
C ARG A 450 19.18 1.66 27.25
N GLY A 451 18.18 2.12 28.00
CA GLY A 451 18.28 3.30 28.85
C GLY A 451 19.22 3.10 30.05
N ALA A 452 19.16 1.93 30.69
CA ALA A 452 20.09 1.54 31.75
C ALA A 452 21.54 1.46 31.24
N PHE A 453 21.74 0.82 30.08
CA PHE A 453 23.04 0.78 29.40
C PHE A 453 23.57 2.19 29.08
N ALA A 454 22.73 3.06 28.52
CA ALA A 454 23.11 4.44 28.20
C ALA A 454 23.62 5.20 29.44
N LYS A 455 22.91 5.07 30.56
CA LYS A 455 23.28 5.68 31.84
C LYS A 455 24.60 5.13 32.39
N ALA A 456 24.81 3.81 32.31
CA ALA A 456 26.04 3.16 32.77
C ALA A 456 27.26 3.53 31.89
N ALA A 457 27.07 3.69 30.58
CA ALA A 457 28.13 4.04 29.62
C ALA A 457 28.37 5.55 29.45
N GLY A 458 27.71 6.41 30.23
CA GLY A 458 27.83 7.88 30.12
C GLY A 458 27.33 8.46 28.79
N LEU A 459 26.52 7.71 28.03
CA LEU A 459 26.08 8.09 26.68
C LEU A 459 24.89 9.06 26.74
N ALA A 460 24.89 10.05 25.85
CA ALA A 460 23.75 10.95 25.71
C ALA A 460 22.51 10.17 25.20
N ILE A 461 21.40 10.24 25.93
CA ILE A 461 20.11 9.70 25.49
C ILE A 461 19.46 10.74 24.58
N VAL A 462 19.10 10.36 23.35
CA VAL A 462 18.41 11.28 22.42
C VAL A 462 16.90 11.35 22.75
N PRO A 463 16.35 12.50 23.20
CA PRO A 463 14.93 12.65 23.46
C PRO A 463 14.12 12.80 22.16
N ALA A 464 12.80 12.62 22.27
CA ALA A 464 11.89 12.36 21.13
C ALA A 464 11.81 13.45 20.03
N SER A 465 12.27 14.68 20.29
CA SER A 465 12.09 15.83 19.40
C SER A 465 13.06 15.87 18.20
N ALA A 466 14.34 15.53 18.40
CA ALA A 466 15.43 15.94 17.50
C ALA A 466 15.73 15.01 16.29
N ALA A 467 14.90 13.99 16.04
CA ALA A 467 15.17 12.94 15.04
C ALA A 467 14.13 12.84 13.91
N THR A 468 13.01 13.56 14.00
CA THR A 468 11.83 13.31 13.16
C THR A 468 11.99 13.77 11.70
N ALA A 469 12.93 14.68 11.41
CA ALA A 469 13.14 15.24 10.07
C ALA A 469 13.93 14.32 9.10
N ALA A 470 14.73 13.38 9.59
CA ALA A 470 15.75 12.68 8.79
C ALA A 470 15.34 11.27 8.29
N ALA A 471 14.14 10.78 8.64
CA ALA A 471 13.78 9.36 8.54
C ALA A 471 12.64 9.04 7.55
N HIS A 472 12.26 9.96 6.65
CA HIS A 472 11.27 9.66 5.60
C HIS A 472 11.95 9.12 4.32
N PRO A 473 11.63 7.89 3.85
CA PRO A 473 12.28 7.31 2.67
C PRO A 473 12.07 8.07 1.35
N ALA A 474 11.07 8.96 1.30
CA ALA A 474 10.69 9.72 0.11
C ALA A 474 11.59 10.95 -0.21
N LEU A 475 12.62 11.22 0.59
CA LEU A 475 13.52 12.38 0.42
C LEU A 475 14.97 12.00 0.04
N ARG A 476 15.27 10.73 -0.26
CA ARG A 476 16.60 10.31 -0.74
C ARG A 476 16.79 10.55 -2.24
N SER A 477 16.97 11.83 -2.59
CA SER A 477 17.85 12.33 -3.66
C SER A 477 17.98 11.51 -4.96
N HIS A 478 17.19 11.86 -5.98
CA HIS A 478 17.60 11.69 -7.38
C HIS A 478 18.32 12.96 -7.85
N ILE A 479 19.63 13.07 -7.57
CA ILE A 479 20.54 14.00 -8.26
C ILE A 479 21.79 13.20 -8.64
N LYS A 480 21.82 12.64 -9.85
CA LYS A 480 23.09 12.24 -10.47
C LYS A 480 23.82 13.50 -10.92
N LYS A 481 25.05 13.69 -10.46
CA LYS A 481 25.92 14.79 -10.90
C LYS A 481 26.14 14.71 -12.42
N THR A 482 25.79 15.76 -13.15
CA THR A 482 26.43 16.04 -14.44
C THR A 482 27.81 16.63 -14.16
N THR A 483 28.85 15.84 -14.35
CA THR A 483 30.23 16.32 -14.43
C THR A 483 30.54 16.72 -15.87
N THR A 484 30.47 18.01 -16.17
CA THR A 484 31.19 18.60 -17.30
C THR A 484 32.21 19.56 -16.73
N ALA A 485 33.48 19.14 -16.75
CA ALA A 485 34.59 20.05 -16.56
C ALA A 485 34.98 20.59 -17.92
N GLU A 486 34.74 21.88 -18.16
CA GLU A 486 35.44 22.61 -19.21
C GLU A 486 36.44 23.57 -18.56
N LYS A 487 37.68 23.52 -19.03
CA LYS A 487 38.73 24.45 -18.66
C LYS A 487 38.53 25.76 -19.42
N LYS A 488 38.72 26.88 -18.73
CA LYS A 488 39.71 27.86 -19.18
C LYS A 488 40.34 28.56 -17.98
#